data_AF-A0A7C8ZSQ8-F1
#
_entry.id   AF-A0A7C8ZSQ8-F1
#
_cell.length_a   1.000
_cell.length_b   1.000
_cell.length_c   1.000
_cell.angle_alpha   90.00
_cell.angle_beta   90.00
_cell.angle_gamma   90.00
#
_symmetry.space_group_name_H-M   'P 1'
#
loop_
_entity.id
_entity.type
_entity.pdbx_description
1 polymer ?
#
loop_
_entity_poly.entity_id
_entity_poly.type
_entity_poly.pdbx_seq_one_letter_code
_entity_poly.pdbx_strand_id
1 'polypeptide(L)'
;RAYIGYYPVTCATNWGNRRMASYLLAVTDLHQLPVDDRFNLLKQAIFTELYEVALEIVNMFPDLALHKDERGKYALQYLARKPLKPQSTQGSSWTKWIRDRYDARQTKNMDDKGLELVDKLWGKVLHDGTKEHRELLCLTVLDAVTAGNVEYIAKIFRTYPPSIWKIDQNKRNTFVLAILNRQVEIFNLIYELQGWKVMRIVTKNKEDNNALHIAAKMPPKESLNVVTGAALQMQRELLWFKEVENLVTPQAKISMNKDKYIPQSLFKIGRA
;
A
#
# COMPACT_ATOMS: atom_id res chain seq x y z
N ARG A 1 -33.34 8.06 0.35
CA ARG A 1 -32.75 6.84 0.95
C ARG A 1 -33.02 5.69 -0.02
N ALA A 2 -32.06 5.40 -0.90
CA ALA A 2 -32.19 4.37 -1.93
C ALA A 2 -31.93 2.99 -1.31
N TYR A 3 -32.81 2.04 -1.59
CA TYR A 3 -32.58 0.63 -1.28
C TYR A 3 -31.35 0.17 -2.05
N ILE A 4 -30.32 -0.27 -1.33
CA ILE A 4 -29.18 -1.00 -1.90
C ILE A 4 -29.79 -2.25 -2.55
N GLY A 5 -29.78 -2.30 -3.89
CA GLY A 5 -30.17 -3.48 -4.64
C GLY A 5 -29.23 -4.62 -4.29
N TYR A 6 -29.67 -5.53 -3.43
CA TYR A 6 -28.95 -6.76 -3.13
C TYR A 6 -29.09 -7.73 -4.30
N TYR A 7 -28.39 -7.43 -5.40
CA TYR A 7 -28.27 -8.37 -6.50
C TYR A 7 -27.61 -9.65 -5.98
N PRO A 8 -28.06 -10.84 -6.40
CA PRO A 8 -27.48 -12.10 -5.95
C PRO A 8 -25.95 -12.15 -6.09
N VAL A 9 -25.41 -11.60 -7.20
CA VAL A 9 -23.96 -11.52 -7.44
C VAL A 9 -23.25 -10.66 -6.38
N THR A 10 -23.85 -9.55 -5.95
CA THR A 10 -23.33 -8.69 -4.89
C THR A 10 -23.31 -9.41 -3.56
N CYS A 11 -24.38 -10.15 -3.23
CA CYS A 11 -24.42 -10.98 -2.02
C CYS A 11 -23.31 -12.04 -2.04
N ALA A 12 -23.20 -12.83 -3.11
CA ALA A 12 -22.17 -13.86 -3.21
C ALA A 12 -20.75 -13.29 -3.13
N THR A 13 -20.53 -12.13 -3.74
CA THR A 13 -19.26 -11.40 -3.66
C THR A 13 -18.98 -10.92 -2.24
N ASN A 14 -19.96 -10.32 -1.54
CA ASN A 14 -19.82 -9.88 -0.16
C ASN A 14 -19.45 -11.02 0.81
N TRP A 15 -19.96 -12.21 0.56
CA TRP A 15 -19.65 -13.41 1.35
C TRP A 15 -18.34 -14.10 0.93
N GLY A 16 -17.62 -13.58 -0.07
CA GLY A 16 -16.38 -14.17 -0.58
C GLY A 16 -16.57 -15.55 -1.23
N ASN A 17 -17.80 -15.91 -1.62
CA ASN A 17 -18.10 -17.20 -2.23
C ASN A 17 -17.68 -17.17 -3.70
N ARG A 18 -16.41 -17.48 -3.97
CA ARG A 18 -15.81 -17.42 -5.31
C ARG A 18 -16.64 -18.13 -6.37
N ARG A 19 -17.01 -19.39 -6.14
CA ARG A 19 -17.74 -20.20 -7.13
C ARG A 19 -19.11 -19.59 -7.46
N MET A 20 -19.84 -19.18 -6.42
CA MET A 20 -21.15 -18.57 -6.61
C MET A 20 -21.05 -17.18 -7.24
N ALA A 21 -20.07 -16.37 -6.84
CA ALA A 21 -19.82 -15.05 -7.40
C ALA A 21 -19.50 -15.13 -8.89
N SER A 22 -18.60 -16.02 -9.32
CA SER A 22 -18.27 -16.23 -10.73
C SER A 22 -19.48 -16.73 -11.54
N TYR A 23 -20.23 -17.69 -11.02
CA TYR A 23 -21.46 -18.16 -11.67
C TYR A 23 -22.48 -17.04 -11.85
N LEU A 24 -22.78 -16.31 -10.78
CA LEU A 24 -23.76 -15.22 -10.81
C LEU A 24 -23.29 -14.05 -11.68
N LEU A 25 -21.99 -13.78 -11.76
CA LEU A 25 -21.42 -12.79 -12.66
C LEU A 25 -21.68 -13.16 -14.12
N ALA A 26 -21.50 -14.44 -14.49
CA ALA A 26 -21.70 -14.91 -15.86
C ALA A 26 -23.17 -14.89 -16.33
N VAL A 27 -24.13 -15.00 -15.40
CA VAL A 27 -25.57 -15.04 -15.72
C VAL A 27 -26.30 -13.71 -15.45
N THR A 28 -25.62 -12.71 -14.87
CA THR A 28 -26.20 -11.39 -14.60
C THR A 28 -25.74 -10.40 -15.65
N ASP A 29 -26.68 -9.76 -16.36
CA ASP A 29 -26.36 -8.67 -17.28
C ASP A 29 -25.97 -7.39 -16.51
N LEU A 30 -24.66 -7.20 -16.31
CA LEU A 30 -24.12 -6.05 -15.60
C LEU A 30 -24.31 -4.72 -16.36
N HIS A 31 -24.61 -4.73 -17.66
CA HIS A 31 -24.84 -3.49 -18.42
C HIS A 31 -26.10 -2.77 -17.95
N GLN A 32 -27.09 -3.51 -17.45
CA GLN A 32 -28.33 -2.95 -16.90
C GLN A 32 -28.16 -2.32 -15.52
N LEU A 33 -27.05 -2.61 -14.82
CA LEU A 33 -26.78 -2.04 -13.52
C LEU A 33 -26.36 -0.57 -13.64
N PRO A 34 -26.75 0.31 -12.70
CA PRO A 34 -26.14 1.62 -12.55
C PRO A 34 -24.62 1.53 -12.39
N VAL A 35 -23.89 2.55 -12.85
CA VAL A 35 -22.42 2.58 -12.75
C VAL A 35 -21.93 2.46 -11.31
N ASP A 36 -22.64 3.07 -10.37
CA ASP A 36 -22.32 2.99 -8.94
C ASP A 36 -22.50 1.58 -8.38
N ASP A 37 -23.50 0.84 -8.85
CA ASP A 37 -23.72 -0.56 -8.45
C ASP A 37 -22.64 -1.48 -9.02
N ARG A 38 -22.24 -1.26 -10.29
CA ARG A 38 -21.08 -1.95 -10.88
C ARG A 38 -19.79 -1.66 -10.12
N PHE A 39 -19.56 -0.40 -9.76
CA PHE A 39 -18.39 0.00 -8.98
C PHE A 39 -18.43 -0.60 -7.58
N ASN A 40 -19.60 -0.63 -6.94
CA ASN A 40 -19.77 -1.27 -5.64
C ASN A 40 -19.47 -2.77 -5.72
N LEU A 41 -19.93 -3.47 -6.77
CA LEU A 41 -19.59 -4.88 -6.98
C LEU A 41 -18.07 -5.08 -7.13
N LEU A 42 -17.39 -4.25 -7.94
CA LEU A 42 -15.94 -4.26 -8.07
C LEU A 42 -15.23 -4.04 -6.73
N LYS A 43 -15.66 -3.02 -5.98
CA LYS A 43 -15.13 -2.71 -4.65
C LYS A 43 -15.27 -3.90 -3.69
N GLN A 44 -16.41 -4.60 -3.73
CA GLN A 44 -16.65 -5.77 -2.88
C GLN A 44 -15.80 -6.97 -3.31
N ALA A 45 -15.62 -7.19 -4.61
CA ALA A 45 -14.74 -8.24 -5.12
C ALA A 45 -13.28 -8.00 -4.69
N ILE A 46 -12.81 -6.74 -4.74
CA ILE A 46 -11.48 -6.36 -4.20
C ILE A 46 -11.43 -6.58 -2.69
N PHE A 47 -12.47 -6.18 -1.97
CA PHE A 47 -12.50 -6.29 -0.51
C PHE A 47 -12.44 -7.75 -0.03
N THR A 48 -13.08 -8.65 -0.77
CA THR A 48 -13.15 -10.09 -0.50
C THR A 48 -12.07 -10.89 -1.23
N GLU A 49 -11.10 -10.20 -1.86
CA GLU A 49 -9.94 -10.81 -2.53
C GLU A 49 -10.31 -11.79 -3.66
N LEU A 50 -11.50 -11.59 -4.24
CA LEU A 50 -11.99 -12.29 -5.44
C LEU A 50 -11.42 -11.61 -6.69
N TYR A 51 -10.10 -11.60 -6.84
CA TYR A 51 -9.42 -10.85 -7.91
C TYR A 51 -9.80 -11.32 -9.33
N GLU A 52 -10.17 -12.59 -9.51
CA GLU A 52 -10.71 -13.10 -10.78
C GLU A 52 -12.03 -12.41 -11.15
N VAL A 53 -12.97 -12.36 -10.21
CA VAL A 53 -14.26 -11.66 -10.37
C VAL A 53 -14.03 -10.17 -10.62
N ALA A 54 -13.13 -9.54 -9.86
CA ALA A 54 -12.79 -8.13 -10.04
C ALA A 54 -12.17 -7.86 -11.43
N LEU A 55 -11.30 -8.75 -11.92
CA LEU A 55 -10.73 -8.66 -13.26
C LEU A 55 -11.77 -8.79 -14.35
N GLU A 56 -12.69 -9.74 -14.23
CA GLU A 56 -13.80 -9.89 -15.17
C GLU A 56 -14.64 -8.60 -15.25
N ILE A 57 -14.97 -8.00 -14.10
CA ILE A 57 -15.69 -6.72 -14.04
C ILE A 57 -14.90 -5.60 -14.73
N VAL A 58 -13.61 -5.45 -14.44
CA VAL A 58 -12.76 -4.40 -15.06
C VAL A 58 -12.56 -4.63 -16.56
N ASN A 59 -12.54 -5.88 -17.01
CA ASN A 59 -12.45 -6.21 -18.43
C ASN A 59 -13.72 -5.80 -19.18
N MET A 60 -14.90 -5.98 -18.56
CA MET A 60 -16.18 -5.54 -19.12
C MET A 60 -16.36 -4.03 -19.05
N PHE A 61 -15.90 -3.39 -17.97
CA PHE A 61 -16.08 -1.96 -17.71
C PHE A 61 -14.76 -1.27 -17.32
N PRO A 62 -13.84 -1.03 -18.27
CA PRO A 62 -12.54 -0.43 -17.97
C PRO A 62 -12.63 0.96 -17.34
N ASP A 63 -13.66 1.74 -17.69
CA ASP A 63 -13.84 3.11 -17.18
C ASP A 63 -14.12 3.17 -15.67
N LEU A 64 -14.48 2.04 -15.04
CA LEU A 64 -14.58 1.95 -13.58
C LEU A 64 -13.24 2.25 -12.88
N ALA A 65 -12.10 2.12 -13.57
CA ALA A 65 -10.81 2.53 -13.03
C ALA A 65 -10.73 4.04 -12.72
N LEU A 66 -11.51 4.85 -13.45
CA LEU A 66 -11.59 6.31 -13.32
C LEU A 66 -12.84 6.77 -12.58
N HIS A 67 -13.72 5.85 -12.18
CA HIS A 67 -14.92 6.17 -11.42
C HIS A 67 -14.59 6.34 -9.94
N LYS A 68 -15.16 7.37 -9.29
CA LYS A 68 -15.07 7.59 -7.85
C LYS A 68 -16.34 7.09 -7.18
N ASP A 69 -16.23 6.50 -6.00
CA ASP A 69 -17.39 6.23 -5.16
C ASP A 69 -17.93 7.50 -4.50
N GLU A 70 -19.00 7.35 -3.70
CA GLU A 70 -19.61 8.41 -2.89
C GLU A 70 -18.63 9.12 -1.93
N ARG A 71 -17.49 8.50 -1.61
CA ARG A 71 -16.42 9.02 -0.74
C ARG A 71 -15.26 9.60 -1.53
N GLY A 72 -15.38 9.69 -2.86
CA GLY A 72 -14.33 10.17 -3.75
C GLY A 72 -13.18 9.18 -3.97
N LYS A 73 -13.37 7.89 -3.66
CA LYS A 73 -12.32 6.87 -3.77
C LYS A 73 -12.44 6.05 -5.05
N TYR A 74 -11.28 5.74 -5.63
CA TYR A 74 -11.14 4.89 -6.81
C TYR A 74 -10.89 3.42 -6.43
N ALA A 75 -11.17 2.50 -7.35
CA ALA A 75 -10.95 1.06 -7.16
C ALA A 75 -9.52 0.73 -6.70
N LEU A 76 -8.54 1.42 -7.30
CA LEU A 76 -7.12 1.20 -7.02
C LEU A 76 -6.73 1.56 -5.57
N GLN A 77 -7.44 2.47 -4.90
CA GLN A 77 -7.23 2.81 -3.48
C GLN A 77 -7.69 1.70 -2.53
N TYR A 78 -8.74 0.96 -2.89
CA TYR A 78 -9.15 -0.20 -2.11
C TYR A 78 -8.15 -1.34 -2.25
N LEU A 79 -7.62 -1.54 -3.46
CA LEU A 79 -6.65 -2.58 -3.76
C LEU A 79 -5.30 -2.35 -3.06
N ALA A 80 -4.90 -1.09 -2.88
CA ALA A 80 -3.66 -0.71 -2.17
C ALA A 80 -3.55 -1.34 -0.78
N ARG A 81 -4.67 -1.52 -0.07
CA ARG A 81 -4.68 -2.07 1.31
C ARG A 81 -4.91 -3.58 1.37
N LYS A 82 -4.93 -4.28 0.23
CA LYS A 82 -5.27 -5.71 0.17
C LYS A 82 -4.06 -6.55 -0.20
N PRO A 83 -3.84 -7.70 0.46
CA PRO A 83 -2.73 -8.58 0.12
C PRO A 83 -2.91 -9.09 -1.31
N LEU A 84 -1.91 -8.89 -2.17
CA LEU A 84 -1.96 -9.37 -3.55
C LEU A 84 -1.45 -10.81 -3.69
N LYS A 85 -0.82 -11.35 -2.63
CA LYS A 85 -0.33 -12.73 -2.55
C LYS A 85 -0.80 -13.45 -1.28
N PRO A 86 -0.86 -14.79 -1.31
CA PRO A 86 -1.12 -15.60 -0.11
C PRO A 86 -0.02 -15.40 0.95
N GLN A 87 -0.42 -15.36 2.23
CA GLN A 87 0.48 -15.18 3.37
C GLN A 87 1.63 -16.20 3.42
N SER A 88 1.46 -17.41 2.89
CA SER A 88 2.48 -18.47 2.85
C SER A 88 3.70 -18.16 1.96
N THR A 89 3.63 -17.11 1.14
CA THR A 89 4.73 -16.68 0.25
C THR A 89 5.47 -15.44 0.77
N GLN A 90 4.98 -14.81 1.85
CA GLN A 90 5.69 -13.72 2.53
C GLN A 90 6.98 -14.27 3.17
N GLY A 91 8.13 -13.86 2.64
CA GLY A 91 9.46 -14.30 3.10
C GLY A 91 10.28 -15.06 2.06
N SER A 92 9.69 -15.49 0.94
CA SER A 92 10.44 -16.14 -0.13
C SER A 92 11.06 -15.11 -1.09
N SER A 93 12.37 -14.87 -0.94
CA SER A 93 13.29 -14.17 -1.86
C SER A 93 12.68 -13.04 -2.72
N TRP A 94 11.92 -12.13 -2.10
CA TRP A 94 11.33 -11.00 -2.81
C TRP A 94 12.41 -10.07 -3.40
N THR A 95 13.61 -10.04 -2.82
CA THR A 95 14.80 -9.36 -3.36
C THR A 95 15.26 -9.98 -4.69
N LYS A 96 15.26 -11.31 -4.81
CA LYS A 96 15.51 -12.00 -6.09
C LYS A 96 14.38 -11.73 -7.09
N TRP A 97 13.12 -11.78 -6.64
CA TRP A 97 11.96 -11.49 -7.49
C TRP A 97 11.93 -10.04 -8.02
N ILE A 98 12.27 -9.05 -7.18
CA ILE A 98 12.37 -7.64 -7.61
C ILE A 98 13.55 -7.46 -8.54
N ARG A 99 14.73 -8.04 -8.25
CA ARG A 99 15.89 -7.99 -9.16
C ARG A 99 15.58 -8.64 -10.51
N ASP A 100 15.05 -9.86 -10.49
CA ASP A 100 14.66 -10.61 -11.69
C ASP A 100 13.63 -9.84 -12.54
N ARG A 101 12.66 -9.16 -11.91
CA ARG A 101 11.67 -8.38 -12.66
C ARG A 101 12.16 -6.99 -13.06
N TYR A 102 12.91 -6.28 -12.23
CA TYR A 102 13.42 -4.93 -12.57
C TYR A 102 14.32 -5.03 -13.81
N ASP A 103 15.10 -6.11 -13.93
CA ASP A 103 15.96 -6.40 -15.08
C ASP A 103 15.23 -7.12 -16.25
N ALA A 104 14.21 -7.95 -15.99
CA ALA A 104 13.50 -8.65 -17.07
C ALA A 104 12.35 -7.84 -17.71
N ARG A 105 12.43 -7.70 -19.03
CA ARG A 105 11.29 -7.39 -19.91
C ARG A 105 10.28 -8.54 -19.81
N GLN A 106 9.07 -8.23 -19.34
CA GLN A 106 7.87 -9.08 -19.29
C GLN A 106 8.06 -10.56 -18.93
N THR A 107 7.91 -10.90 -17.63
CA THR A 107 7.63 -12.28 -17.22
C THR A 107 6.21 -12.37 -16.64
N LYS A 108 5.30 -12.88 -17.48
CA LYS A 108 3.88 -13.13 -17.22
C LYS A 108 3.76 -14.38 -16.32
N ASN A 109 3.84 -14.21 -15.00
CA ASN A 109 3.36 -15.26 -14.09
C ASN A 109 1.84 -15.16 -14.04
N MET A 110 1.18 -16.19 -14.55
CA MET A 110 -0.24 -16.25 -14.87
C MET A 110 -1.16 -16.34 -13.63
N ASP A 111 -0.58 -16.53 -12.44
CA ASP A 111 -1.32 -16.84 -11.19
C ASP A 111 -1.45 -15.66 -10.21
N ASP A 112 -0.99 -14.45 -10.57
CA ASP A 112 -1.11 -13.26 -9.71
C ASP A 112 -2.21 -12.32 -10.21
N LYS A 113 -3.47 -12.76 -10.03
CA LYS A 113 -4.67 -12.03 -10.45
C LYS A 113 -4.79 -10.66 -9.76
N GLY A 114 -4.28 -10.52 -8.54
CA GLY A 114 -4.20 -9.25 -7.84
C GLY A 114 -3.29 -8.24 -8.55
N LEU A 115 -2.07 -8.66 -8.93
CA LEU A 115 -1.17 -7.80 -9.71
C LEU A 115 -1.69 -7.50 -11.13
N GLU A 116 -2.34 -8.46 -11.79
CA GLU A 116 -2.99 -8.23 -13.08
C GLU A 116 -4.10 -7.16 -12.97
N LEU A 117 -4.85 -7.18 -11.86
CA LEU A 117 -5.86 -6.15 -11.59
C LEU A 117 -5.24 -4.77 -11.36
N VAL A 118 -4.11 -4.71 -10.65
CA VAL A 118 -3.32 -3.46 -10.52
C VAL A 118 -2.90 -2.95 -11.90
N ASP A 119 -2.38 -3.82 -12.77
CA ASP A 119 -1.97 -3.46 -14.14
C ASP A 119 -3.12 -2.88 -14.95
N LYS A 120 -4.29 -3.54 -14.93
CA LYS A 120 -5.48 -3.11 -15.67
C LYS A 120 -5.95 -1.73 -15.20
N LEU A 121 -6.17 -1.58 -13.90
CA LEU A 121 -6.66 -0.34 -13.31
C LEU A 121 -5.66 0.80 -13.48
N TRP A 122 -4.38 0.55 -13.17
CA TRP A 122 -3.34 1.57 -13.26
C TRP A 122 -3.01 1.94 -14.70
N GLY A 123 -2.95 0.97 -15.61
CA GLY A 123 -2.75 1.20 -17.04
C GLY A 123 -3.83 2.11 -17.63
N LYS A 124 -5.10 1.88 -17.26
CA LYS A 124 -6.22 2.74 -17.65
C LYS A 124 -6.05 4.18 -17.14
N VAL A 125 -5.57 4.36 -15.91
CA VAL A 125 -5.27 5.69 -15.35
C VAL A 125 -4.10 6.36 -16.07
N LEU A 126 -3.06 5.61 -16.42
CA LEU A 126 -1.92 6.18 -17.16
C LEU A 126 -2.31 6.62 -18.57
N HIS A 127 -3.20 5.87 -19.23
CA HIS A 127 -3.67 6.15 -20.58
C HIS A 127 -4.73 7.28 -20.61
N ASP A 128 -5.84 7.09 -19.88
CA ASP A 128 -7.03 7.96 -19.96
C ASP A 128 -7.20 8.89 -18.76
N GLY A 129 -6.43 8.68 -17.69
CA GLY A 129 -6.56 9.47 -16.47
C GLY A 129 -6.01 10.89 -16.62
N THR A 130 -6.75 11.84 -16.07
CA THR A 130 -6.29 13.24 -15.92
C THR A 130 -5.10 13.35 -14.96
N LYS A 131 -4.48 14.52 -14.90
CA LYS A 131 -3.44 14.81 -13.90
C LYS A 131 -3.96 14.58 -12.47
N GLU A 132 -5.20 14.98 -12.19
CA GLU A 132 -5.86 14.75 -10.90
C GLU A 132 -5.94 13.26 -10.56
N HIS A 133 -6.32 12.40 -11.52
CA HIS A 133 -6.34 10.96 -11.31
C HIS A 133 -4.96 10.43 -10.87
N ARG A 134 -3.90 10.83 -11.58
CA ARG A 134 -2.53 10.40 -11.25
C ARG A 134 -2.09 10.93 -9.88
N GLU A 135 -2.43 12.17 -9.55
CA GLU A 135 -2.09 12.78 -8.26
C GLU A 135 -2.85 12.14 -7.08
N LEU A 136 -4.15 11.92 -7.21
CA LEU A 136 -4.98 11.29 -6.18
C LEU A 136 -4.63 9.82 -6.00
N LEU A 137 -4.42 9.09 -7.09
CA LEU A 137 -4.01 7.71 -7.01
C LEU A 137 -2.56 7.56 -6.55
N CYS A 138 -1.74 8.59 -6.60
CA CYS A 138 -0.46 8.54 -5.88
C CYS A 138 -0.62 8.48 -4.35
N LEU A 139 -1.78 8.87 -3.79
CA LEU A 139 -2.09 8.66 -2.37
C LEU A 139 -2.28 7.17 -2.05
N THR A 140 -2.66 6.35 -3.04
CA THR A 140 -2.76 4.88 -2.89
C THR A 140 -1.43 4.28 -2.45
N VAL A 141 -0.31 4.85 -2.88
CA VAL A 141 1.03 4.40 -2.52
C VAL A 141 1.25 4.59 -1.02
N LEU A 142 0.82 5.72 -0.46
CA LEU A 142 0.94 5.96 0.98
C LEU A 142 0.06 4.98 1.75
N ASP A 143 -1.16 4.71 1.29
CA ASP A 143 -2.05 3.71 1.87
C ASP A 143 -1.44 2.30 1.82
N ALA A 144 -0.88 1.90 0.67
CA ALA A 144 -0.21 0.61 0.49
C ALA A 144 1.04 0.48 1.36
N VAL A 145 1.81 1.55 1.55
CA VAL A 145 2.93 1.56 2.51
C VAL A 145 2.42 1.32 3.92
N THR A 146 1.37 2.03 4.36
CA THR A 146 0.83 1.79 5.72
C THR A 146 0.33 0.37 5.91
N ALA A 147 -0.25 -0.22 4.87
CA ALA A 147 -0.79 -1.59 4.90
C ALA A 147 0.28 -2.69 4.68
N GLY A 148 1.52 -2.35 4.32
CA GLY A 148 2.57 -3.33 4.05
C GLY A 148 2.42 -4.08 2.73
N ASN A 149 1.75 -3.48 1.74
CA ASN A 149 1.51 -4.13 0.44
C ASN A 149 2.72 -3.96 -0.50
N VAL A 150 3.77 -4.75 -0.26
CA VAL A 150 5.06 -4.67 -0.96
C VAL A 150 4.90 -4.84 -2.47
N GLU A 151 4.11 -5.83 -2.90
CA GLU A 151 3.85 -6.14 -4.30
C GLU A 151 3.24 -4.96 -5.05
N TYR A 152 2.23 -4.33 -4.44
CA TYR A 152 1.58 -3.16 -4.98
C TYR A 152 2.58 -2.00 -5.14
N ILE A 153 3.38 -1.72 -4.09
CA ILE A 153 4.38 -0.65 -4.12
C ILE A 153 5.44 -0.89 -5.19
N ALA A 154 6.00 -2.09 -5.26
CA ALA A 154 6.99 -2.45 -6.26
C ALA A 154 6.43 -2.26 -7.69
N LYS A 155 5.16 -2.61 -7.89
CA LYS A 155 4.47 -2.46 -9.17
C LYS A 155 4.28 -1.00 -9.57
N ILE A 156 3.79 -0.16 -8.65
CA ILE A 156 3.58 1.26 -8.91
C ILE A 156 4.91 2.00 -9.10
N PHE A 157 5.94 1.73 -8.29
CA PHE A 157 7.25 2.37 -8.45
C PHE A 157 7.91 2.04 -9.79
N ARG A 158 7.68 0.84 -10.33
CA ARG A 158 8.20 0.46 -11.65
C ARG A 158 7.48 1.17 -12.80
N THR A 159 6.15 1.26 -12.72
CA THR A 159 5.32 1.79 -13.80
C THR A 159 5.19 3.32 -13.76
N TYR A 160 5.33 3.92 -12.57
CA TYR A 160 5.30 5.35 -12.34
C TYR A 160 6.30 5.77 -11.24
N PRO A 161 7.61 5.79 -11.54
CA PRO A 161 8.66 6.16 -10.60
C PRO A 161 8.46 7.48 -9.83
N PRO A 162 7.83 8.54 -10.38
CA PRO A 162 7.60 9.78 -9.64
C PRO A 162 6.75 9.60 -8.36
N SER A 163 6.01 8.50 -8.22
CA SER A 163 5.23 8.20 -7.01
C SER A 163 6.09 7.99 -5.75
N ILE A 164 7.38 7.65 -5.90
CA ILE A 164 8.32 7.48 -4.78
C ILE A 164 8.37 8.75 -3.92
N TRP A 165 8.29 9.93 -4.55
CA TRP A 165 8.45 11.25 -3.93
C TRP A 165 7.20 11.76 -3.21
N LYS A 166 6.14 10.96 -3.14
CA LYS A 166 4.87 11.43 -2.60
C LYS A 166 4.95 11.59 -1.09
N ILE A 167 4.31 12.66 -0.62
CA ILE A 167 4.20 13.02 0.78
C ILE A 167 2.74 13.04 1.18
N ASP A 168 2.47 12.65 2.42
CA ASP A 168 1.15 12.81 3.01
C ASP A 168 0.92 14.25 3.50
N GLN A 169 -0.27 14.47 4.07
CA GLN A 169 -0.65 15.75 4.66
C GLN A 169 0.27 16.17 5.83
N ASN A 170 1.04 15.27 6.41
CA ASN A 170 1.99 15.52 7.50
C ASN A 170 3.42 15.74 7.00
N LYS A 171 3.62 15.88 5.68
CA LYS A 171 4.94 15.95 5.02
C LYS A 171 5.78 14.68 5.24
N ARG A 172 5.15 13.53 5.47
CA ARG A 172 5.82 12.22 5.57
C ARG A 172 5.83 11.57 4.21
N ASN A 173 7.01 11.18 3.76
CA ASN A 173 7.20 10.47 2.50
C ASN A 173 7.07 8.94 2.68
N THR A 174 7.06 8.19 1.58
CA THR A 174 6.93 6.71 1.59
C THR A 174 7.96 6.02 2.50
N PHE A 175 9.21 6.49 2.51
CA PHE A 175 10.27 5.95 3.36
C PHE A 175 10.00 6.17 4.85
N VAL A 176 9.59 7.38 5.23
CA VAL A 176 9.22 7.71 6.61
C VAL A 176 8.00 6.92 7.07
N LEU A 177 7.01 6.70 6.19
CA LEU A 177 5.85 5.87 6.50
C LEU A 177 6.21 4.40 6.67
N ALA A 178 7.15 3.87 5.88
CA ALA A 178 7.66 2.51 6.08
C ALA A 178 8.33 2.37 7.46
N ILE A 179 9.09 3.38 7.88
CA ILE A 179 9.72 3.43 9.22
C ILE A 179 8.68 3.47 10.33
N LEU A 180 7.72 4.37 10.22
CA LEU A 180 6.67 4.55 11.22
C LEU A 180 5.88 3.25 11.45
N ASN A 181 5.54 2.54 10.37
CA ASN A 181 4.70 1.34 10.42
C ASN A 181 5.49 0.02 10.50
N ARG A 182 6.82 0.07 10.68
CA ARG A 182 7.70 -1.12 10.77
C ARG A 182 7.61 -2.05 9.55
N GLN A 183 7.46 -1.48 8.36
CA GLN A 183 7.33 -2.20 7.10
C GLN A 183 8.73 -2.50 6.53
N VAL A 184 9.35 -3.56 7.03
CA VAL A 184 10.77 -3.90 6.78
C VAL A 184 11.03 -4.16 5.30
N GLU A 185 10.14 -4.86 4.63
CA GLU A 185 10.24 -5.22 3.22
C GLU A 185 10.15 -3.97 2.32
N ILE A 186 9.23 -3.06 2.63
CA ILE A 186 9.11 -1.78 1.90
C ILE A 186 10.33 -0.89 2.17
N PHE A 187 10.81 -0.86 3.42
CA PHE A 187 12.03 -0.14 3.77
C PHE A 187 13.22 -0.65 2.96
N ASN A 188 13.41 -1.97 2.90
CA ASN A 188 14.47 -2.61 2.13
C ASN A 188 14.31 -2.34 0.62
N LEU A 189 13.09 -2.36 0.08
CA LEU A 189 12.82 -2.03 -1.32
C LEU A 189 13.29 -0.60 -1.65
N ILE A 190 12.92 0.37 -0.82
CA ILE A 190 13.34 1.77 -1.01
C ILE A 190 14.87 1.91 -0.81
N TYR A 191 15.45 1.11 0.09
CA TYR A 191 16.88 1.07 0.33
C TYR A 191 17.66 0.59 -0.92
N GLU A 192 17.24 -0.53 -1.51
CA GLU A 192 17.84 -1.13 -2.71
C GLU A 192 17.73 -0.22 -3.93
N LEU A 193 16.60 0.48 -4.10
CA LEU A 193 16.41 1.46 -5.16
C LEU A 193 17.24 2.75 -4.97
N GLN A 194 18.05 2.84 -3.90
CA GLN A 194 18.79 4.03 -3.48
C GLN A 194 17.93 5.29 -3.27
N GLY A 195 16.60 5.14 -3.28
CA GLY A 195 15.66 6.26 -3.12
C GLY A 195 15.81 6.96 -1.77
N TRP A 196 16.25 6.22 -0.75
CA TRP A 196 16.48 6.73 0.60
C TRP A 196 17.44 7.93 0.66
N LYS A 197 18.48 7.99 -0.20
CA LYS A 197 19.49 9.08 -0.17
C LYS A 197 18.85 10.44 -0.44
N VAL A 198 17.95 10.48 -1.42
CA VAL A 198 17.22 11.69 -1.81
C VAL A 198 16.02 11.92 -0.88
N MET A 199 15.30 10.86 -0.50
CA MET A 199 14.15 10.94 0.40
C MET A 199 14.55 11.49 1.78
N ARG A 200 15.77 11.20 2.24
CA ARG A 200 16.35 11.72 3.49
C ARG A 200 16.38 13.25 3.55
N ILE A 201 16.56 13.92 2.41
CA ILE A 201 16.66 15.40 2.32
C ILE A 201 15.32 16.05 2.71
N VAL A 202 14.19 15.36 2.52
CA VAL A 202 12.83 15.89 2.71
C VAL A 202 12.23 15.48 4.08
N THR A 203 12.99 14.85 4.97
CA THR A 203 12.45 14.04 6.09
C THR A 203 11.86 14.78 7.29
N LYS A 204 11.88 16.11 7.35
CA LYS A 204 11.23 16.81 8.46
C LYS A 204 9.71 16.86 8.21
N ASN A 205 8.99 16.10 9.03
CA ASN A 205 7.52 16.16 9.03
C ASN A 205 7.03 17.50 9.65
N LYS A 206 5.72 17.69 9.74
CA LYS A 206 5.13 18.89 10.38
C LYS A 206 5.54 19.13 11.85
N GLU A 207 6.09 18.13 12.54
CA GLU A 207 6.55 18.19 13.94
C GLU A 207 8.08 18.37 14.04
N ASP A 208 8.77 18.63 12.92
CA ASP A 208 10.23 18.61 12.81
C ASP A 208 10.88 17.27 13.20
N ASN A 209 10.09 16.20 13.27
CA ASN A 209 10.60 14.85 13.45
C ASN A 209 11.27 14.40 12.15
N ASN A 210 12.56 14.06 12.24
CA ASN A 210 13.28 13.35 11.17
C ASN A 210 13.03 11.83 11.26
N ALA A 211 13.55 11.07 10.30
CA ALA A 211 13.38 9.61 10.23
C ALA A 211 13.76 8.88 11.54
N LEU A 212 14.79 9.35 12.26
CA LEU A 212 15.23 8.71 13.51
C LEU A 212 14.27 9.00 14.68
N HIS A 213 13.69 10.20 14.75
CA HIS A 213 12.59 10.47 15.70
C HIS A 213 11.40 9.55 15.42
N ILE A 214 11.09 9.29 14.15
CA ILE A 214 9.99 8.41 13.76
C ILE A 214 10.27 6.95 14.15
N ALA A 215 11.52 6.49 14.02
CA ALA A 215 11.93 5.18 14.51
C ALA A 215 11.91 5.08 16.04
N ALA A 216 12.12 6.20 16.75
CA ALA A 216 12.03 6.26 18.20
C ALA A 216 10.60 6.14 18.75
N LYS A 217 9.59 6.59 17.99
CA LYS A 217 8.18 6.48 18.39
C LYS A 217 7.73 5.02 18.46
N MET A 218 6.79 4.75 19.36
CA MET A 218 6.12 3.46 19.44
C MET A 218 5.43 3.12 18.11
N PRO A 219 5.58 1.89 17.61
CA PRO A 219 4.91 1.49 16.39
C PRO A 219 3.39 1.37 16.60
N PRO A 220 2.60 1.36 15.51
CA PRO A 220 1.17 1.07 15.59
C PRO A 220 0.88 -0.23 16.33
N LYS A 221 -0.29 -0.32 16.99
CA LYS A 221 -0.68 -1.50 17.79
C LYS A 221 -0.63 -2.81 16.99
N GLU A 222 -0.96 -2.73 15.71
CA GLU A 222 -0.92 -3.85 14.76
C GLU A 222 0.49 -4.46 14.63
N SER A 223 1.54 -3.67 14.84
CA SER A 223 2.95 -4.09 14.78
C SER A 223 3.53 -4.49 16.15
N LEU A 224 2.79 -4.28 17.26
CA LEU A 224 3.30 -4.51 18.63
C LEU A 224 3.28 -5.98 19.07
N ASN A 225 2.46 -6.84 18.46
CA ASN A 225 2.23 -8.22 18.91
C ASN A 225 2.88 -9.28 18.01
N VAL A 226 3.87 -8.89 17.20
CA VAL A 226 4.55 -9.82 16.30
C VAL A 226 5.52 -10.74 17.06
N VAL A 227 5.95 -10.34 18.27
CA VAL A 227 6.85 -11.14 19.11
C VAL A 227 6.28 -11.28 20.51
N THR A 228 6.33 -12.49 21.07
CA THR A 228 5.89 -12.78 22.44
C THR A 228 6.92 -12.31 23.46
N GLY A 229 6.54 -11.32 24.28
CA GLY A 229 7.31 -10.88 25.45
C GLY A 229 7.95 -9.50 25.30
N ALA A 230 7.89 -8.70 26.36
CA ALA A 230 8.34 -7.31 26.37
C ALA A 230 9.84 -7.14 26.05
N ALA A 231 10.69 -8.07 26.50
CA ALA A 231 12.12 -8.02 26.25
C ALA A 231 12.47 -8.22 24.76
N LEU A 232 11.82 -9.17 24.08
CA LEU A 232 12.05 -9.42 22.65
C LEU A 232 11.48 -8.28 21.79
N GLN A 233 10.33 -7.72 22.18
CA GLN A 233 9.78 -6.53 21.54
C GLN A 233 10.76 -5.34 21.67
N MET A 234 11.32 -5.11 22.86
CA MET A 234 12.34 -4.09 23.10
C MET A 234 13.60 -4.32 22.24
N GLN A 235 14.10 -5.56 22.18
CA GLN A 235 15.29 -5.90 21.39
C GLN A 235 15.08 -5.60 19.90
N ARG A 236 13.95 -6.04 19.33
CA ARG A 236 13.59 -5.76 17.94
C ARG A 236 13.52 -4.26 17.66
N GLU A 237 12.89 -3.51 18.57
CA GLU A 237 12.74 -2.07 18.45
C GLU A 237 14.09 -1.33 18.53
N LEU A 238 15.03 -1.81 19.37
CA LEU A 238 16.39 -1.30 19.43
C LEU A 238 17.17 -1.56 18.14
N LEU A 239 17.04 -2.77 17.57
CA LEU A 239 17.65 -3.10 16.27
C LEU A 239 17.08 -2.21 15.16
N TRP A 240 15.75 -2.04 15.12
CA TRP A 240 15.10 -1.16 14.16
C TRP A 240 15.60 0.29 14.26
N PHE A 241 15.73 0.81 15.48
CA PHE A 241 16.25 2.15 15.69
C PHE A 241 17.70 2.30 15.23
N LYS A 242 18.56 1.32 15.52
CA LYS A 242 19.95 1.30 15.06
C LYS A 242 20.06 1.26 13.54
N GLU A 243 19.21 0.50 12.85
CA GLU A 243 19.25 0.47 11.40
C GLU A 243 18.88 1.81 10.77
N VAL A 244 17.86 2.48 11.30
CA VAL A 244 17.53 3.84 10.84
C VAL A 244 18.63 4.83 11.23
N GLU A 245 19.26 4.67 12.40
CA GLU A 245 20.36 5.50 12.88
C GLU A 245 21.57 5.48 11.93
N ASN A 246 21.86 4.33 11.34
CA ASN A 246 22.95 4.15 10.37
C ASN A 246 22.71 4.93 9.05
N LEU A 247 21.45 5.26 8.74
CA LEU A 247 21.09 5.94 7.48
C LEU A 247 20.98 7.45 7.60
N VAL A 248 20.84 7.99 8.81
CA VAL A 248 20.67 9.43 9.02
C VAL A 248 22.01 10.16 9.18
N THR A 249 22.02 11.47 8.92
CA THR A 249 23.22 12.29 9.10
C THR A 249 23.54 12.49 10.59
N PRO A 250 24.79 12.79 10.97
CA PRO A 250 25.14 13.12 12.35
C PRO A 250 24.26 14.24 12.94
N GLN A 251 23.97 15.27 12.15
CA GLN A 251 23.07 16.36 12.56
C GLN A 251 21.66 15.89 12.91
N ALA A 252 21.13 14.90 12.19
CA ALA A 252 19.79 14.37 12.47
C ALA A 252 19.74 13.61 13.81
N LYS A 253 20.86 13.03 14.27
CA LYS A 253 20.94 12.31 15.56
C LYS A 253 20.81 13.25 16.76
N ILE A 254 21.22 14.52 16.60
CA ILE A 254 21.17 15.54 17.67
C ILE A 254 20.14 16.65 17.43
N SER A 255 19.46 16.64 16.28
CA SER A 255 18.39 17.61 15.98
C SER A 255 17.25 17.41 16.96
N MET A 256 16.73 18.51 17.50
CA MET A 256 15.49 18.50 18.27
C MET A 256 14.27 18.57 17.36
N ASN A 257 13.19 17.91 17.76
CA ASN A 257 11.85 18.11 17.20
C ASN A 257 11.16 19.34 17.84
N LYS A 258 9.89 19.59 17.47
CA LYS A 258 9.10 20.69 18.05
C LYS A 258 8.95 20.60 19.57
N ASP A 259 8.88 19.39 20.10
CA ASP A 259 8.76 19.10 21.54
C ASP A 259 10.11 19.14 22.28
N LYS A 260 11.18 19.59 21.60
CA LYS A 260 12.54 19.72 22.14
C LYS A 260 13.21 18.40 22.54
N TYR A 261 12.73 17.28 22.01
CA TYR A 261 13.39 15.98 22.17
C TYR A 261 14.34 15.70 21.01
N ILE A 262 15.51 15.13 21.33
CA ILE A 262 16.34 14.43 20.35
C ILE A 262 15.85 12.99 20.18
N PRO A 263 16.18 12.29 19.08
CA PRO A 263 15.70 10.93 18.83
C PRO A 263 16.01 9.93 19.96
N GLN A 264 17.22 9.99 20.51
CA GLN A 264 17.65 9.07 21.57
C GLN A 264 16.84 9.24 22.86
N SER A 265 16.56 10.48 23.24
CA SER A 265 15.72 10.78 24.42
C SER A 265 14.29 10.30 24.18
N LEU A 266 13.75 10.54 22.99
CA LEU A 266 12.41 10.08 22.62
C LEU A 266 12.31 8.55 22.66
N PHE A 267 13.35 7.83 22.22
CA PHE A 267 13.40 6.36 22.23
C PHE A 267 13.34 5.80 23.65
N LYS A 268 14.00 6.47 24.61
CA LYS A 268 13.98 6.09 26.03
C LYS A 268 12.62 6.37 26.68
N ILE A 269 12.04 7.54 26.42
CA ILE A 269 10.75 7.96 27.01
C ILE A 269 9.62 7.03 26.58
N GLY A 270 9.54 6.68 25.29
CA GLY A 270 8.45 5.86 24.77
C GLY A 270 8.42 4.41 25.27
N ARG A 271 9.42 4.00 26.07
CA ARG A 271 9.58 2.62 26.56
C ARG A 271 9.94 2.54 28.05
N ALA A 272 9.78 3.64 28.78
CA ALA A 272 9.74 3.69 30.24
C ALA A 272 8.30 3.44 30.72
#